data_AF-A0A925VKH2-F1
#
_entry.id   AF-A0A925VKH2-F1
#
_cell.length_a   1.000
_cell.length_b   1.000
_cell.length_c   1.000
_cell.angle_alpha   90.00
_cell.angle_beta   90.00
_cell.angle_gamma   90.00
#
_symmetry.space_group_name_H-M   'P 1'
#
loop_
_entity.id
_entity.type
_entity.pdbx_description
1 polymer ?
#
loop_
_entity_poly.entity_id
_entity_poly.type
_entity_poly.pdbx_seq_one_letter_code
_entity_poly.pdbx_strand_id
1 'polypeptide(L)'
;MSPSLCRALVALAFLFAVAPFARARADGPTPPVGDARTPPSSHLRNAATDSRYQPSQYMAGTVSVRVLLPESNGGADPSAENWTPAGVAAVTVQVQAALDWWAARLPLAQLRFRPTVQVVPTSYEPISHSDERPWVSDVLAQAGFADADHFEQAYAAADALRTAEGCDWSTTIFIVNSA
;
A
#
# COMPACT_ATOMS: atom_id res chain seq x y z
N MET A 1 34.50 50.27 42.46
CA MET A 1 33.09 50.24 42.92
C MET A 1 32.22 50.10 41.68
N SER A 2 31.47 48.99 41.60
CA SER A 2 30.52 48.59 40.54
C SER A 2 29.47 49.68 40.19
N PRO A 3 28.64 49.55 39.12
CA PRO A 3 28.41 48.35 38.29
C PRO A 3 28.33 48.56 36.76
N SER A 4 28.49 47.41 36.09
CA SER A 4 28.10 47.12 34.71
C SER A 4 26.64 47.45 34.41
N LEU A 5 26.38 47.99 33.22
CA LEU A 5 25.04 48.13 32.67
C LEU A 5 25.08 47.94 31.15
N CYS A 6 24.01 47.33 30.65
CA CYS A 6 23.59 47.27 29.25
C CYS A 6 24.48 46.46 28.29
N ARG A 7 24.07 45.20 28.08
CA ARG A 7 23.81 44.70 26.73
C ARG A 7 22.80 43.56 26.82
N ALA A 8 21.52 43.92 26.66
CA ALA A 8 20.45 42.97 26.40
C ALA A 8 20.70 42.37 25.01
N LEU A 9 21.03 41.08 24.98
CA LEU A 9 21.00 40.27 23.77
C LEU A 9 19.54 39.98 23.43
N VAL A 10 19.06 40.57 22.34
CA VAL A 10 17.78 40.21 21.72
C VAL A 10 17.96 38.83 21.10
N ALA A 11 17.50 37.79 21.77
CA ALA A 11 17.38 36.45 21.21
C ALA A 11 16.14 36.43 20.30
N LEU A 12 16.35 36.56 18.99
CA LEU A 12 15.31 36.36 17.98
C LEU A 12 15.07 34.85 17.83
N ALA A 13 14.14 34.31 18.61
CA ALA A 13 13.67 32.94 18.46
C ALA A 13 12.83 32.83 17.17
N PHE A 14 13.38 32.22 16.13
CA PHE A 14 12.59 31.74 14.99
C PHE A 14 11.83 30.49 15.43
N LEU A 15 10.60 30.69 15.91
CA LEU A 15 9.61 29.62 15.99
C LEU A 15 9.25 29.22 14.56
N PHE A 16 9.80 28.13 14.06
CA PHE A 16 9.18 27.44 12.92
C PHE A 16 7.90 26.77 13.43
N ALA A 17 6.78 27.51 13.35
CA ALA A 17 5.47 26.89 13.43
C ALA A 17 5.30 26.03 12.16
N VAL A 18 5.60 24.73 12.28
CA VAL A 18 5.12 23.74 11.31
C VAL A 18 3.62 23.67 11.50
N ALA A 19 2.89 24.47 10.72
CA ALA A 19 1.45 24.31 10.62
C ALA A 19 1.18 22.91 10.06
N PRO A 20 0.35 22.08 10.71
CA PRO A 20 -0.13 20.87 10.07
C PRO A 20 -0.93 21.32 8.84
N PHE A 21 -0.43 20.98 7.65
CA PHE A 21 -1.25 21.00 6.44
C PHE A 21 -2.31 19.91 6.57
N ALA A 22 -3.34 20.16 7.38
CA ALA A 22 -4.63 19.53 7.20
C ALA A 22 -5.17 20.09 5.88
N ARG A 23 -4.97 19.35 4.78
CA ARG A 23 -5.65 19.66 3.53
C ARG A 23 -7.13 19.51 3.83
N ALA A 24 -7.83 20.65 3.91
CA ALA A 24 -9.27 20.66 3.89
C ALA A 24 -9.71 19.83 2.68
N ARG A 25 -10.46 18.75 2.94
CA ARG A 25 -11.17 18.02 1.90
C ARG A 25 -12.04 19.08 1.23
N ALA A 26 -11.71 19.47 0.01
CA ALA A 26 -12.60 20.31 -0.77
C ALA A 26 -13.91 19.53 -0.85
N ASP A 27 -14.99 20.12 -0.34
CA ASP A 27 -16.35 19.62 -0.57
C ASP A 27 -16.62 19.78 -2.07
N GLY A 28 -16.15 18.79 -2.82
CA GLY A 28 -16.48 18.63 -4.22
C GLY A 28 -17.98 18.43 -4.38
N PRO A 29 -18.52 18.65 -5.59
CA PRO A 29 -19.92 18.36 -5.86
C PRO A 29 -20.26 16.95 -5.37
N THR A 30 -21.42 16.80 -4.72
CA THR A 30 -21.89 15.49 -4.26
C THR A 30 -21.84 14.52 -5.45
N PRO A 31 -21.16 13.37 -5.30
CA PRO A 31 -21.05 12.39 -6.38
C PRO A 31 -22.44 12.06 -6.93
N PRO A 32 -22.57 11.86 -8.25
CA PRO A 32 -23.82 11.38 -8.83
C PRO A 32 -24.32 10.14 -8.09
N VAL A 33 -25.64 10.01 -7.93
CA VAL A 33 -26.25 8.81 -7.35
C VAL A 33 -25.84 7.60 -8.20
N GLY A 34 -25.10 6.66 -7.61
CA GLY A 34 -24.56 5.50 -8.33
C GLY A 34 -23.18 5.74 -8.99
N ASP A 35 -22.40 6.71 -8.53
CA ASP A 35 -21.01 6.88 -8.99
C ASP A 35 -20.21 5.58 -8.80
N ALA A 36 -19.71 5.05 -9.91
CA ALA A 36 -18.90 3.84 -9.96
C ALA A 36 -17.60 3.94 -9.14
N ARG A 37 -17.14 5.14 -8.77
CA ARG A 37 -15.97 5.34 -7.91
C ARG A 37 -16.29 5.26 -6.42
N THR A 38 -17.56 5.40 -6.06
CA THR A 38 -18.02 5.28 -4.68
C THR A 38 -18.66 3.91 -4.47
N PRO A 39 -18.31 3.17 -3.40
CA PRO A 39 -19.04 1.95 -3.08
C PRO A 39 -20.51 2.31 -2.77
N PRO A 40 -21.48 1.50 -3.23
CA PRO A 40 -22.89 1.73 -2.92
C PRO A 40 -23.13 1.68 -1.41
N SER A 41 -24.05 2.53 -0.91
CA SER A 41 -24.49 2.45 0.49
C SER A 41 -25.06 1.06 0.78
N SER A 42 -24.68 0.48 1.93
CA SER A 42 -24.84 -0.91 2.40
C SER A 42 -26.27 -1.49 2.49
N HIS A 43 -27.25 -0.90 1.81
CA HIS A 43 -28.66 -1.29 1.88
C HIS A 43 -29.02 -2.51 1.02
N LEU A 44 -28.11 -3.05 0.21
CA LEU A 44 -28.30 -4.29 -0.55
C LEU A 44 -27.48 -5.42 0.11
N ARG A 45 -28.20 -6.37 0.72
CA ARG A 45 -27.71 -7.37 1.68
C ARG A 45 -26.71 -8.36 1.10
N ASN A 46 -25.44 -8.20 1.48
CA ASN A 46 -24.71 -9.12 2.36
C ASN A 46 -23.78 -8.24 3.21
N ALA A 47 -24.13 -8.07 4.48
CA ALA A 47 -23.46 -7.14 5.37
C ALA A 47 -22.06 -7.64 5.75
N ALA A 48 -21.09 -7.43 4.87
CA ALA A 48 -19.78 -7.10 5.35
C ALA A 48 -19.92 -5.72 6.01
N THR A 49 -20.01 -5.67 7.35
CA THR A 49 -19.94 -4.41 8.11
C THR A 49 -18.60 -3.70 7.96
N ASP A 50 -17.70 -4.32 7.20
CA ASP A 50 -16.31 -3.96 7.07
C ASP A 50 -16.01 -3.53 5.64
N SER A 51 -15.52 -2.29 5.50
CA SER A 51 -15.30 -1.63 4.21
C SER A 51 -14.22 -2.32 3.36
N ARG A 52 -13.36 -3.16 3.96
CA ARG A 52 -12.34 -3.94 3.21
C ARG A 52 -12.95 -4.89 2.18
N TYR A 53 -14.16 -5.39 2.42
CA TYR A 53 -14.85 -6.30 1.49
C TYR A 53 -15.78 -5.56 0.51
N GLN A 54 -15.84 -4.23 0.58
CA GLN A 54 -16.68 -3.42 -0.30
C GLN A 54 -15.85 -2.31 -0.95
N PRO A 55 -14.81 -2.64 -1.75
CA PRO A 55 -14.28 -1.66 -2.71
C PRO A 55 -15.41 -1.25 -3.68
N SER A 56 -15.12 -0.31 -4.58
CA SER A 56 -16.08 0.02 -5.63
C SER A 56 -16.56 -1.26 -6.36
N GLN A 57 -17.74 -1.24 -6.97
CA GLN A 57 -18.27 -2.38 -7.72
C GLN A 57 -17.57 -2.58 -9.09
N TYR A 58 -16.80 -1.59 -9.56
CA TYR A 58 -16.10 -1.62 -10.84
C TYR A 58 -14.67 -1.09 -10.70
N MET A 59 -13.67 -1.81 -11.19
CA MET A 59 -12.28 -1.36 -11.18
C MET A 59 -12.12 -0.11 -12.06
N ALA A 60 -12.21 1.06 -11.44
CA ALA A 60 -12.19 2.37 -12.06
C ALA A 60 -11.56 3.39 -11.11
N GLY A 61 -10.98 4.45 -11.68
CA GLY A 61 -10.29 5.49 -10.92
C GLY A 61 -8.87 5.09 -10.50
N THR A 62 -8.47 5.48 -9.30
CA THR A 62 -7.11 5.25 -8.80
C THR A 62 -7.04 3.93 -8.04
N VAL A 63 -6.05 3.10 -8.39
CA VAL A 63 -5.85 1.78 -7.81
C VAL A 63 -4.47 1.76 -7.14
N SER A 64 -4.45 1.56 -5.83
CA SER A 64 -3.21 1.30 -5.09
C SER A 64 -2.79 -0.16 -5.29
N VAL A 65 -1.52 -0.41 -5.60
CA VAL A 65 -1.00 -1.75 -5.88
C VAL A 65 0.18 -2.02 -4.96
N ARG A 66 0.00 -2.88 -3.98
CA ARG A 66 1.11 -3.35 -3.14
C ARG A 66 1.81 -4.50 -3.86
N VAL A 67 3.10 -4.39 -4.10
CA VAL A 67 3.91 -5.47 -4.66
C VAL A 67 4.90 -5.93 -3.59
N LEU A 68 4.72 -7.16 -3.13
CA LEU A 68 5.57 -7.80 -2.13
C LEU A 68 6.52 -8.75 -2.83
N LEU A 69 7.81 -8.56 -2.60
CA LEU A 69 8.90 -9.42 -3.07
C LEU A 69 9.42 -10.18 -1.84
N PRO A 70 8.96 -11.42 -1.58
CA PRO A 70 9.44 -12.18 -0.43
C PRO A 70 10.93 -12.52 -0.58
N GLU A 71 11.69 -12.37 0.50
CA GLU A 71 13.12 -12.70 0.57
C GLU A 71 13.36 -13.71 1.70
N SER A 72 13.78 -14.92 1.35
CA SER A 72 14.09 -15.96 2.34
C SER A 72 15.30 -15.57 3.18
N ASN A 73 15.14 -15.62 4.50
CA ASN A 73 16.22 -15.35 5.46
C ASN A 73 16.90 -16.63 5.99
N GLY A 74 16.51 -17.81 5.51
CA GLY A 74 17.08 -19.08 5.97
C GLY A 74 16.46 -19.67 7.25
N GLY A 75 15.36 -19.09 7.77
CA GLY A 75 14.83 -19.43 9.09
C GLY A 75 14.09 -20.78 9.17
N ALA A 76 13.19 -21.04 8.23
CA ALA A 76 12.44 -22.29 8.10
C ALA A 76 12.96 -23.13 6.93
N ASP A 77 13.22 -22.49 5.78
CA ASP A 77 13.85 -23.13 4.62
C ASP A 77 15.22 -22.52 4.35
N PRO A 78 16.17 -23.27 3.74
CA PRO A 78 17.39 -22.69 3.22
C PRO A 78 17.08 -21.60 2.18
N SER A 79 17.75 -20.45 2.28
CA SER A 79 17.68 -19.42 1.24
C SER A 79 18.43 -19.88 -0.02
N ALA A 80 17.74 -19.86 -1.15
CA ALA A 80 18.25 -20.25 -2.45
C ALA A 80 18.11 -19.09 -3.47
N GLU A 81 16.95 -18.43 -3.50
CA GLU A 81 16.63 -17.41 -4.51
C GLU A 81 16.61 -16.00 -3.91
N ASN A 82 17.66 -15.22 -4.18
CA ASN A 82 17.87 -13.93 -3.51
C ASN A 82 17.59 -12.75 -4.44
N TRP A 83 16.82 -11.77 -3.97
CA TRP A 83 16.57 -10.54 -4.71
C TRP A 83 17.85 -9.69 -4.79
N THR A 84 18.27 -9.39 -6.02
CA THR A 84 19.30 -8.39 -6.27
C THR A 84 18.67 -7.03 -6.55
N PRO A 85 19.39 -5.90 -6.32
CA PRO A 85 18.89 -4.58 -6.70
C PRO A 85 18.49 -4.48 -8.18
N ALA A 86 19.22 -5.17 -9.06
CA ALA A 86 18.90 -5.24 -10.49
C ALA A 86 17.61 -6.04 -10.76
N GLY A 87 17.41 -7.17 -10.07
CA GLY A 87 16.19 -7.96 -10.16
C GLY A 87 14.96 -7.19 -9.70
N VAL A 88 15.04 -6.50 -8.56
CA VAL A 88 13.96 -5.64 -8.04
C VAL A 88 13.63 -4.53 -9.03
N ALA A 89 14.63 -3.87 -9.61
CA ALA A 89 14.42 -2.84 -10.63
C ALA A 89 13.74 -3.39 -11.89
N ALA A 90 14.18 -4.57 -12.37
CA ALA A 90 13.59 -5.21 -13.53
C ALA A 90 12.10 -5.57 -13.31
N VAL A 91 11.78 -6.18 -12.16
CA VAL A 91 10.40 -6.50 -11.79
C VAL A 91 9.55 -5.24 -11.64
N THR A 92 10.08 -4.18 -11.03
CA THR A 92 9.37 -2.89 -10.91
C THR A 92 8.97 -2.34 -12.28
N VAL A 93 9.88 -2.39 -13.27
CA VAL A 93 9.59 -1.96 -14.64
C VAL A 93 8.54 -2.88 -15.30
N GLN A 94 8.63 -4.19 -15.12
CA GLN A 94 7.67 -5.14 -15.69
C GLN A 94 6.27 -4.96 -15.11
N VAL A 95 6.16 -4.77 -13.79
CA VAL A 95 4.88 -4.47 -13.14
C VAL A 95 4.29 -3.19 -13.69
N GLN A 96 5.08 -2.11 -13.78
CA GLN A 96 4.59 -0.84 -14.33
C GLN A 96 4.08 -1.01 -15.76
N ALA A 97 4.83 -1.71 -16.62
CA ALA A 97 4.41 -1.98 -18.00
C ALA A 97 3.10 -2.78 -18.08
N ALA A 98 2.92 -3.78 -17.21
CA ALA A 98 1.68 -4.56 -17.15
C ALA A 98 0.48 -3.71 -16.70
N LEU A 99 0.67 -2.82 -15.72
CA LEU A 99 -0.38 -1.92 -15.23
C LEU A 99 -0.75 -0.87 -16.29
N ASP A 100 0.23 -0.31 -17.00
CA ASP A 100 -0.01 0.63 -18.10
C ASP A 100 -0.79 -0.03 -19.24
N TRP A 101 -0.49 -1.29 -19.54
CA TRP A 101 -1.20 -2.10 -20.55
C TRP A 101 -2.68 -2.27 -20.21
N TRP A 102 -3.03 -2.44 -18.93
CA TRP A 102 -4.41 -2.53 -18.45
C TRP A 102 -5.11 -1.18 -18.53
N ALA A 103 -4.45 -0.11 -18.09
CA ALA A 103 -5.02 1.25 -18.15
C ALA A 103 -5.37 1.65 -19.59
N ALA A 104 -4.52 1.30 -20.56
CA ALA A 104 -4.75 1.60 -21.97
C ALA A 104 -5.98 0.89 -22.58
N ARG A 105 -6.39 -0.26 -22.03
CA ARG A 105 -7.53 -1.04 -22.53
C ARG A 105 -8.89 -0.57 -22.02
N LEU A 106 -8.88 0.14 -20.91
CA LEU A 106 -10.10 0.59 -20.24
C LEU A 106 -10.10 2.13 -20.11
N PRO A 107 -10.05 2.88 -21.22
CA PRO A 107 -9.92 4.34 -21.18
C PRO A 107 -11.08 5.02 -20.45
N LEU A 108 -12.28 4.42 -20.49
CA LEU A 108 -13.46 4.93 -19.79
C LEU A 108 -13.42 4.67 -18.27
N ALA A 109 -12.65 3.68 -17.81
CA ALA A 109 -12.46 3.42 -16.39
C ALA A 109 -11.50 4.43 -15.74
N GLN A 110 -10.77 5.21 -16.56
CA GLN A 110 -9.83 6.25 -16.12
C GLN A 110 -8.82 5.72 -15.10
N LEU A 111 -8.33 4.49 -15.34
CA LEU A 111 -7.44 3.79 -14.43
C LEU A 111 -6.13 4.56 -14.24
N ARG A 112 -5.74 4.71 -12.97
CA ARG A 112 -4.44 5.24 -12.54
C ARG A 112 -3.88 4.33 -11.46
N PHE A 113 -2.88 3.55 -11.80
CA PHE A 113 -2.24 2.66 -10.84
C PHE A 113 -1.15 3.38 -10.04
N ARG A 114 -1.02 3.01 -8.77
CA ARG A 114 0.06 3.47 -7.86
C ARG A 114 0.75 2.25 -7.25
N PRO A 115 1.75 1.68 -7.95
CA PRO A 115 2.51 0.57 -7.41
C PRO A 115 3.46 1.02 -6.31
N THR A 116 3.46 0.30 -5.19
CA THR A 116 4.47 0.36 -4.14
C THR A 116 5.14 -1.01 -4.04
N VAL A 117 6.41 -1.08 -4.45
CA VAL A 117 7.21 -2.31 -4.43
C VAL A 117 8.07 -2.35 -3.17
N GLN A 118 8.04 -3.47 -2.47
CA GLN A 118 8.85 -3.69 -1.26
C GLN A 118 9.36 -5.12 -1.20
N VAL A 119 10.64 -5.26 -0.83
CA VAL A 119 11.23 -6.54 -0.43
C VAL A 119 10.90 -6.77 1.04
N VAL A 120 10.36 -7.95 1.35
CA VAL A 120 9.93 -8.29 2.71
C VAL A 120 10.58 -9.60 3.12
N PRO A 121 11.26 -9.65 4.29
CA PRO A 121 11.86 -10.90 4.74
C PRO A 121 10.79 -11.95 5.04
N THR A 122 11.13 -13.21 4.82
CA THR A 122 10.34 -14.36 5.25
C THR A 122 11.26 -15.50 5.68
N SER A 123 10.76 -16.37 6.54
CA SER A 123 11.47 -17.57 6.97
C SER A 123 11.50 -18.67 5.90
N TYR A 124 10.66 -18.57 4.88
CA TYR A 124 10.46 -19.61 3.86
C TYR A 124 11.11 -19.24 2.52
N GLU A 125 11.43 -20.24 1.71
CA GLU A 125 11.88 -20.09 0.31
C GLU A 125 10.67 -20.32 -0.62
N PRO A 126 9.94 -19.27 -1.05
CA PRO A 126 8.58 -19.44 -1.57
C PRO A 126 8.48 -20.32 -2.81
N ILE A 127 9.49 -20.29 -3.68
CA ILE A 127 9.52 -21.09 -4.92
C ILE A 127 9.56 -22.60 -4.63
N SER A 128 9.99 -22.99 -3.43
CA SER A 128 10.07 -24.40 -3.01
C SER A 128 8.75 -24.95 -2.47
N HIS A 129 7.71 -24.12 -2.32
CA HIS A 129 6.42 -24.50 -1.75
C HIS A 129 5.32 -24.62 -2.79
N SER A 130 4.53 -25.68 -2.68
CA SER A 130 3.29 -25.85 -3.46
C SER A 130 2.06 -25.22 -2.81
N ASP A 131 2.10 -24.97 -1.50
CA ASP A 131 1.06 -24.26 -0.73
C ASP A 131 1.57 -22.83 -0.45
N GLU A 132 0.80 -21.82 -0.82
CA GLU A 132 1.17 -20.42 -0.62
C GLU A 132 1.05 -19.96 0.84
N ARG A 133 0.17 -20.61 1.60
CA ARG A 133 -0.25 -20.14 2.92
C ARG A 133 0.90 -19.87 3.90
N PRO A 134 1.91 -20.75 4.11
CA PRO A 134 2.94 -20.52 5.12
C PRO A 134 3.78 -19.27 4.84
N TRP A 135 4.24 -19.09 3.60
CA TRP A 135 5.10 -17.96 3.25
C TRP A 135 4.30 -16.67 3.01
N VAL A 136 3.08 -16.74 2.48
CA VAL A 136 2.23 -15.54 2.35
C VAL A 136 1.87 -15.00 3.74
N SER A 137 1.50 -15.89 4.67
CA SER A 137 1.14 -15.47 6.03
C SER A 137 2.33 -14.83 6.75
N ASP A 138 3.52 -15.42 6.62
CA ASP A 138 4.73 -14.87 7.22
C ASP A 138 5.11 -13.52 6.59
N VAL A 139 5.11 -13.40 5.25
CA VAL A 139 5.39 -12.13 4.55
C VAL A 139 4.43 -11.01 4.98
N LEU A 140 3.14 -11.29 5.08
CA LEU A 140 2.15 -10.29 5.49
C LEU A 140 2.30 -9.91 6.97
N ALA A 141 2.60 -10.88 7.84
CA ALA A 141 2.92 -10.62 9.24
C ALA A 141 4.17 -9.73 9.39
N GLN A 142 5.23 -10.00 8.63
CA GLN A 142 6.45 -9.17 8.58
C GLN A 142 6.17 -7.77 8.01
N ALA A 143 5.19 -7.65 7.11
CA ALA A 143 4.70 -6.37 6.61
C ALA A 143 3.75 -5.64 7.58
N GLY A 144 3.50 -6.19 8.78
CA GLY A 144 2.68 -5.59 9.84
C GLY A 144 1.22 -6.05 9.91
N PHE A 145 0.84 -7.10 9.17
CA PHE A 145 -0.52 -7.60 9.06
C PHE A 145 -0.58 -9.05 9.56
N ALA A 146 -0.80 -9.24 10.86
CA ALA A 146 -0.94 -10.56 11.47
C ALA A 146 -2.41 -10.95 11.64
N ASP A 147 -2.75 -12.16 11.22
CA ASP A 147 -4.06 -12.82 11.41
C ASP A 147 -3.88 -14.34 11.33
N ALA A 148 -4.89 -15.12 11.72
CA ALA A 148 -4.89 -16.57 11.56
C ALA A 148 -5.11 -17.00 10.09
N ASP A 149 -5.76 -16.17 9.27
CA ASP A 149 -5.96 -16.42 7.84
C ASP A 149 -5.21 -15.40 6.99
N HIS A 150 -4.30 -15.88 6.13
CA HIS A 150 -3.54 -15.07 5.20
C HIS A 150 -4.42 -14.28 4.19
N PHE A 151 -5.64 -14.74 3.89
CA PHE A 151 -6.57 -13.95 3.08
C PHE A 151 -7.04 -12.70 3.85
N GLU A 152 -7.31 -12.85 5.15
CA GLU A 152 -7.72 -11.74 6.02
C GLU A 152 -6.60 -10.72 6.19
N GLN A 153 -5.36 -11.20 6.34
CA GLN A 153 -4.18 -10.34 6.32
C GLN A 153 -4.06 -9.58 4.98
N ALA A 154 -4.28 -10.24 3.84
CA ALA A 154 -4.19 -9.62 2.53
C ALA A 154 -5.25 -8.53 2.34
N TYR A 155 -6.50 -8.78 2.78
CA TYR A 155 -7.56 -7.76 2.78
C TYR A 155 -7.21 -6.58 3.68
N ALA A 156 -6.71 -6.83 4.89
CA ALA A 156 -6.26 -5.77 5.79
C ALA A 156 -5.11 -4.95 5.19
N ALA A 157 -4.13 -5.61 4.56
CA ALA A 157 -2.99 -4.96 3.92
C ALA A 157 -3.41 -4.09 2.73
N ALA A 158 -4.33 -4.60 1.90
CA ALA A 158 -4.86 -3.87 0.76
C ALA A 158 -5.70 -2.66 1.21
N ASP A 159 -6.58 -2.81 2.20
CA ASP A 159 -7.43 -1.72 2.69
C ASP A 159 -6.64 -0.63 3.42
N ALA A 160 -5.62 -1.02 4.19
CA ALA A 160 -4.70 -0.07 4.81
C ALA A 160 -3.98 0.79 3.76
N LEU A 161 -3.49 0.19 2.67
CA LEU A 161 -2.85 0.95 1.59
C LEU A 161 -3.86 1.84 0.86
N ARG A 162 -5.04 1.31 0.54
CA ARG A 162 -6.13 2.06 -0.10
C ARG A 162 -6.47 3.34 0.65
N THR A 163 -6.66 3.19 1.96
CA THR A 163 -7.03 4.28 2.86
C THR A 163 -5.89 5.28 3.02
N ALA A 164 -4.64 4.81 3.15
CA ALA A 164 -3.47 5.67 3.25
C ALA A 164 -3.25 6.53 1.99
N GLU A 165 -3.53 5.98 0.80
CA GLU A 165 -3.32 6.69 -0.47
C GLU A 165 -4.57 7.43 -1.00
N GLY A 166 -5.73 7.22 -0.36
CA GLY A 166 -7.02 7.75 -0.81
C GLY A 166 -7.44 7.21 -2.17
N CYS A 167 -7.16 5.93 -2.44
CA CYS A 167 -7.50 5.28 -3.71
C CYS A 167 -8.93 4.69 -3.69
N ASP A 168 -9.50 4.55 -4.89
CA ASP A 168 -10.83 3.96 -5.09
C ASP A 168 -10.78 2.43 -4.93
N TRP A 169 -9.61 1.84 -5.25
CA TRP A 169 -9.33 0.42 -5.19
C TRP A 169 -7.95 0.12 -4.62
N SER A 170 -7.76 -1.13 -4.18
CA SER A 170 -6.47 -1.67 -3.83
C SER A 170 -6.32 -3.13 -4.19
N THR A 171 -5.07 -3.56 -4.36
CA THR A 171 -4.72 -4.97 -4.50
C THR A 171 -3.31 -5.23 -3.98
N THR A 172 -3.02 -6.48 -3.66
CA THR A 172 -1.69 -6.96 -3.26
C THR A 172 -1.25 -8.03 -4.24
N ILE A 173 -0.03 -7.90 -4.76
CA ILE A 173 0.62 -8.83 -5.68
C ILE A 173 1.86 -9.36 -4.96
N PHE A 174 2.02 -10.69 -4.95
CA PHE A 174 3.25 -11.35 -4.51
C PHE A 174 4.03 -11.78 -5.74
N ILE A 175 5.33 -11.50 -5.77
CA ILE A 175 6.21 -11.95 -6.84
C ILE A 175 7.31 -12.78 -6.19
N VAL A 176 7.31 -14.07 -6.54
CA VAL A 176 8.29 -15.05 -6.07
C VAL A 176 9.50 -15.02 -6.99
N ASN A 177 10.71 -15.07 -6.42
CA ASN A 177 11.95 -15.15 -7.16
C ASN A 177 12.18 -16.59 -7.68
N SER A 178 12.81 -16.71 -8.85
CA SER A 178 13.07 -17.99 -9.51
C SER A 178 14.35 -17.95 -10.35
N ALA A 179 15.36 -17.24 -9.86
CA ALA A 179 16.51 -16.78 -10.64
C ALA A 179 17.64 -17.81 -10.74
#